data_AF-A0A930XG81-F1
#
_entry.id   AF-A0A930XG81-F1
#
_cell.length_a   1.000
_cell.length_b   1.000
_cell.length_c   1.000
_cell.angle_alpha   90.00
_cell.angle_beta   90.00
_cell.angle_gamma   90.00
#
_symmetry.space_group_name_H-M   'P 1'
#
loop_
_entity.id
_entity.type
_entity.pdbx_description
1 polymer ?
#
loop_
_entity_poly.entity_id
_entity_poly.type
_entity_poly.pdbx_seq_one_letter_code
_entity_poly.pdbx_strand_id
1 'polypeptide(L)'
;MSIGVKNLQGCKTALVTGLMAIGLLAVDQQSASAAQSFSCNGSMNNGWVYTAEFVDGRFTRIRWERSGQPPQTTNLTFSNTNAQGQPIYTGAFQAATAVTLVDLSGGNVQPGSEISVSVEEWGTSTASCGLSAGGSTPPVPPPVTQPLFCDGRMTNGWAYTAEHTDGRFTQIRWERSGQPPQTTTLTRSGTNVQGQPIYRGAFQAATAVTLVDLSGGNVQPGSAVSVGVEEWGWARGRCRS
;
A
#
# COMPACT_ATOMS: atom_id res chain seq x y z
N MET A 1 25.77 -47.54 71.08
CA MET A 1 25.52 -48.42 69.93
C MET A 1 26.54 -48.01 68.87
N SER A 2 27.70 -48.65 68.70
CA SER A 2 27.93 -50.06 68.32
C SER A 2 27.01 -50.40 67.15
N ILE A 3 27.44 -50.64 65.91
CA ILE A 3 28.52 -51.49 65.36
C ILE A 3 28.93 -50.85 64.00
N GLY A 4 30.20 -50.59 63.65
CA GLY A 4 31.18 -51.54 63.08
C GLY A 4 30.78 -51.94 61.64
N VAL A 5 31.58 -51.80 60.58
CA VAL A 5 32.76 -52.62 60.28
C VAL A 5 33.71 -51.89 59.30
N LYS A 6 34.99 -51.82 59.68
CA LYS A 6 36.15 -51.68 58.78
C LYS A 6 36.45 -53.05 58.17
N ASN A 7 36.75 -53.15 56.87
CA ASN A 7 38.06 -53.65 56.37
C ASN A 7 38.07 -54.09 54.89
N LEU A 8 39.18 -53.70 54.24
CA LEU A 8 40.03 -54.47 53.30
C LEU A 8 39.41 -55.00 51.99
N GLN A 9 39.78 -54.37 50.87
CA GLN A 9 40.93 -54.83 50.08
C GLN A 9 41.18 -53.87 48.90
N GLY A 10 42.40 -53.35 48.84
CA GLY A 10 42.95 -52.90 47.57
C GLY A 10 43.34 -54.09 46.73
N CYS A 11 42.99 -54.08 45.45
CA CYS A 11 43.84 -54.64 44.42
C CYS A 11 43.80 -53.72 43.21
N LYS A 12 44.99 -53.34 42.77
CA LYS A 12 45.24 -52.32 41.76
C LYS A 12 44.80 -52.79 40.37
N THR A 13 44.27 -51.82 39.63
CA THR A 13 44.37 -51.65 38.17
C THR A 13 43.87 -52.80 37.28
N ALA A 14 42.64 -52.65 36.79
CA ALA A 14 42.27 -53.07 35.45
C ALA A 14 41.62 -51.87 34.71
N LEU A 15 42.41 -51.35 33.77
CA LEU A 15 42.10 -50.59 32.57
C LEU A 15 40.66 -50.11 32.32
N VAL A 16 40.55 -48.77 32.31
CA VAL A 16 40.01 -47.95 31.22
C VAL A 16 38.70 -48.44 30.58
N THR A 17 37.61 -47.78 30.97
CA THR A 17 36.62 -47.28 30.00
C THR A 17 36.04 -46.00 30.59
N GLY A 18 36.46 -44.86 30.02
CA GLY A 18 35.99 -43.55 30.43
C GLY A 18 34.51 -43.38 30.11
N LEU A 19 33.69 -43.21 31.15
CA LEU A 19 32.40 -42.57 31.03
C LEU A 19 32.65 -41.08 30.77
N MET A 20 32.51 -40.66 29.51
CA MET A 20 32.31 -39.25 29.17
C MET A 20 30.93 -38.84 29.67
N ALA A 21 30.88 -38.22 30.85
CA ALA A 21 29.77 -37.37 31.22
C ALA A 21 29.79 -36.16 30.28
N ILE A 22 29.05 -36.25 29.18
CA ILE A 22 28.76 -35.09 28.33
C ILE A 22 27.83 -34.21 29.15
N GLY A 23 28.41 -33.17 29.75
CA GLY A 23 27.63 -32.05 30.25
C GLY A 23 26.81 -31.50 29.08
N LEU A 24 25.50 -31.75 29.11
CA LEU A 24 24.55 -30.99 28.31
C LEU A 24 24.61 -29.56 28.82
N LEU A 25 25.49 -28.76 28.20
CA LEU A 25 25.31 -27.32 28.17
C LEU A 25 23.95 -27.12 27.49
N ALA A 26 22.94 -26.82 28.31
CA ALA A 26 21.75 -26.14 27.83
C ALA A 26 22.24 -24.81 27.25
N VAL A 27 22.58 -24.85 25.96
CA VAL A 27 22.63 -23.65 25.15
C VAL A 27 21.19 -23.19 25.18
N ASP A 28 20.92 -22.16 25.98
CA ASP A 28 19.79 -21.28 25.75
C ASP A 28 19.93 -20.86 24.28
N GLN A 29 19.24 -21.59 23.40
CA GLN A 29 18.89 -21.11 22.08
C GLN A 29 17.98 -19.94 22.37
N GLN A 30 18.60 -18.80 22.63
CA GLN A 30 17.99 -17.50 22.56
C GLN A 30 17.55 -17.39 21.11
N SER A 31 16.34 -17.86 20.86
CA SER A 31 15.67 -17.77 19.58
C SER A 31 15.80 -16.32 19.19
N ALA A 32 16.64 -16.05 18.18
CA ALA A 32 16.60 -14.78 17.49
C ALA A 32 15.17 -14.73 16.91
N SER A 33 14.26 -14.10 17.66
CA SER A 33 12.93 -13.82 17.17
C SER A 33 13.18 -12.90 15.98
N ALA A 34 13.07 -13.45 14.77
CA ALA A 34 13.11 -12.64 13.56
C ALA A 34 12.07 -11.55 13.78
N ALA A 35 12.51 -10.28 13.77
CA ALA A 35 11.62 -9.15 13.94
C ALA A 35 10.53 -9.28 12.88
N GLN A 36 9.33 -9.67 13.32
CA GLN A 36 8.22 -9.91 12.41
C GLN A 36 7.86 -8.55 11.83
N SER A 37 8.02 -8.44 10.52
CA SER A 37 7.57 -7.26 9.79
C SER A 37 6.12 -7.49 9.36
N PHE A 38 5.33 -6.43 9.43
CA PHE A 38 3.96 -6.43 8.96
C PHE A 38 3.73 -5.29 7.99
N SER A 39 2.81 -5.51 7.07
CA SER A 39 2.33 -4.49 6.14
C SER A 39 0.81 -4.35 6.32
N CYS A 40 0.34 -3.13 6.50
CA CYS A 40 -1.08 -2.83 6.65
C CYS A 40 -1.53 -2.01 5.45
N ASN A 41 -2.46 -2.55 4.67
CA ASN A 41 -2.88 -1.97 3.40
C ASN A 41 -4.26 -1.33 3.52
N GLY A 42 -4.40 -0.10 3.02
CA GLY A 42 -5.66 0.62 3.03
C GLY A 42 -5.81 1.58 1.87
N SER A 43 -6.95 2.27 1.85
CA SER A 43 -7.29 3.26 0.82
C SER A 43 -7.96 4.48 1.43
N MET A 44 -7.56 5.66 0.98
CA MET A 44 -8.19 6.94 1.30
C MET A 44 -9.34 7.24 0.35
N ASN A 45 -10.29 8.05 0.80
CA ASN A 45 -11.48 8.43 0.02
C ASN A 45 -11.16 9.22 -1.26
N ASN A 46 -9.97 9.81 -1.36
CA ASN A 46 -9.51 10.61 -2.48
C ASN A 46 -8.71 9.81 -3.52
N GLY A 47 -8.71 8.47 -3.42
CA GLY A 47 -8.11 7.55 -4.38
C GLY A 47 -6.63 7.23 -4.15
N TRP A 48 -6.01 7.71 -3.07
CA TRP A 48 -4.70 7.21 -2.64
C TRP A 48 -4.85 5.85 -1.94
N VAL A 49 -4.10 4.86 -2.39
CA VAL A 49 -3.88 3.63 -1.63
C VAL A 49 -2.58 3.75 -0.84
N TYR A 50 -2.50 3.04 0.27
CA TYR A 50 -1.33 3.11 1.12
C TYR A 50 -0.97 1.76 1.73
N THR A 51 0.33 1.62 2.01
CA THR A 51 0.90 0.52 2.78
C THR A 51 1.69 1.11 3.95
N ALA A 52 1.25 0.83 5.17
CA ALA A 52 2.00 1.15 6.38
C ALA A 52 2.93 -0.02 6.74
N GLU A 53 4.20 0.29 6.97
CA GLU A 53 5.26 -0.68 7.28
C GLU A 53 5.52 -0.72 8.79
N PHE A 54 5.33 -1.89 9.40
CA PHE A 54 5.69 -2.19 10.76
C PHE A 54 6.97 -3.02 10.78
N VAL A 55 8.03 -2.50 11.40
CA VAL A 55 9.35 -3.12 11.47
C VAL A 55 9.91 -2.89 12.87
N ASP A 56 10.53 -3.91 13.46
CA ASP A 56 11.15 -3.85 14.79
C ASP A 56 10.23 -3.27 15.88
N GLY A 57 8.95 -3.67 15.87
CA GLY A 57 7.99 -3.28 16.90
C GLY A 57 7.35 -1.90 16.72
N ARG A 58 7.53 -1.24 15.56
CA ARG A 58 7.00 0.12 15.31
C ARG A 58 6.59 0.34 13.86
N PHE A 59 5.62 1.22 13.65
CA PHE A 59 5.36 1.79 12.34
C PHE A 59 6.42 2.83 12.00
N THR A 60 7.06 2.66 10.83
CA THR A 60 8.20 3.52 10.43
C THR A 60 7.92 4.32 9.17
N ARG A 61 6.99 3.85 8.33
CA ARG A 61 6.74 4.42 7.02
C ARG A 61 5.32 4.14 6.54
N ILE A 62 4.78 5.08 5.77
CA ILE A 62 3.66 4.84 4.86
C ILE A 62 4.13 5.11 3.44
N ARG A 63 3.94 4.13 2.57
CA ARG A 63 4.07 4.28 1.12
C ARG A 63 2.70 4.58 0.54
N TRP A 64 2.61 5.63 -0.26
CA TRP A 64 1.38 6.10 -0.89
C TRP A 64 1.47 5.90 -2.39
N GLU A 65 0.42 5.35 -2.96
CA GLU A 65 0.31 5.13 -4.39
C GLU A 65 -1.01 5.66 -4.91
N ARG A 66 -0.94 6.29 -6.07
CA ARG A 66 -2.11 6.74 -6.81
C ARG A 66 -1.78 6.61 -8.27
N SER A 67 -2.73 6.13 -9.06
CA SER A 67 -2.58 6.03 -10.50
C SER A 67 -2.09 7.36 -11.07
N GLY A 68 -1.20 7.34 -12.06
CA GLY A 68 -0.67 8.55 -12.68
C GLY A 68 0.08 9.50 -11.74
N GLN A 69 0.59 9.04 -10.60
CA GLN A 69 1.50 9.81 -9.74
C GLN A 69 2.69 8.94 -9.31
N PRO A 70 3.89 9.53 -9.17
CA PRO A 70 5.01 8.81 -8.59
C PRO A 70 4.68 8.42 -7.14
N PRO A 71 5.04 7.20 -6.70
CA PRO A 71 4.85 6.80 -5.32
C PRO A 71 5.44 7.83 -4.36
N GLN A 72 4.68 8.18 -3.33
CA GLN A 72 5.11 9.09 -2.29
C GLN A 72 5.37 8.32 -1.00
N THR A 73 6.14 8.89 -0.10
CA THR A 73 6.48 8.25 1.17
C THR A 73 6.36 9.24 2.30
N THR A 74 5.75 8.80 3.39
CA THR A 74 5.73 9.48 4.67
C THR A 74 6.55 8.66 5.65
N ASN A 75 7.62 9.23 6.20
CA ASN A 75 8.28 8.65 7.35
C ASN A 75 7.45 8.95 8.60
N LEU A 76 7.28 7.94 9.44
CA LEU A 76 6.52 8.04 10.67
C LEU A 76 7.47 8.12 11.87
N THR A 77 7.10 8.95 12.83
CA THR A 77 7.75 9.05 14.13
C THR A 77 6.73 8.72 15.21
N PHE A 78 7.12 7.91 16.19
CA PHE A 78 6.26 7.70 17.36
C PHE A 78 6.04 9.03 18.08
N SER A 79 4.78 9.37 18.33
CA SER A 79 4.39 10.58 19.05
C SER A 79 4.15 10.24 20.53
N ASN A 80 3.13 9.43 20.79
CA ASN A 80 2.68 9.09 22.13
C ASN A 80 1.71 7.90 22.10
N THR A 81 1.31 7.42 23.27
CA THR A 81 0.20 6.48 23.41
C THR A 81 -1.04 7.25 23.88
N ASN A 82 -2.22 6.94 23.33
CA ASN A 82 -3.48 7.57 23.76
C ASN A 82 -4.04 6.94 25.05
N ALA A 83 -5.15 7.49 25.56
CA ALA A 83 -5.79 6.98 26.77
C ALA A 83 -6.33 5.54 26.66
N GLN A 84 -6.50 5.02 25.43
CA GLN A 84 -6.93 3.64 25.15
C GLN A 84 -5.74 2.67 25.05
N GLY A 85 -4.51 3.14 25.28
CA GLY A 85 -3.30 2.32 25.15
C GLY A 85 -2.84 2.14 23.71
N GLN A 86 -3.39 2.89 22.75
CA GLN A 86 -3.04 2.78 21.33
C GLN A 86 -1.85 3.69 20.99
N PRO A 87 -0.74 3.14 20.46
CA PRO A 87 0.36 3.94 19.93
C PRO A 87 -0.07 4.84 18.77
N ILE A 88 0.37 6.10 18.82
CA ILE A 88 0.16 7.10 17.78
C ILE A 88 1.50 7.45 17.15
N TYR A 89 1.53 7.44 15.82
CA TYR A 89 2.66 7.84 15.00
C TYR A 89 2.26 9.01 14.11
N THR A 90 3.15 9.98 13.94
CA THR A 90 2.91 11.17 13.13
C THR A 90 3.95 11.32 12.04
N GLY A 91 3.56 11.96 10.96
CA GLY A 91 4.42 12.30 9.84
C GLY A 91 3.78 13.37 8.96
N ALA A 92 4.41 13.63 7.81
CA ALA A 92 3.87 14.54 6.82
C ALA A 92 3.92 13.92 5.41
N PHE A 93 2.83 14.05 4.67
CA PHE A 93 2.78 13.77 3.24
C PHE A 93 3.31 15.00 2.48
N GLN A 94 4.29 14.78 1.60
CA GLN A 94 4.96 15.84 0.83
C GLN A 94 5.44 17.03 1.67
N ALA A 95 5.84 16.78 2.91
CA ALA A 95 6.29 17.78 3.89
C ALA A 95 5.28 18.89 4.23
N ALA A 96 4.01 18.76 3.83
CA ALA A 96 3.01 19.81 3.98
C ALA A 96 1.71 19.34 4.66
N THR A 97 1.28 18.10 4.42
CA THR A 97 -0.02 17.61 4.91
C THR A 97 0.19 16.66 6.08
N ALA A 98 -0.42 16.92 7.23
CA ALA A 98 -0.23 16.11 8.42
C ALA A 98 -0.82 14.69 8.25
N VAL A 99 -0.07 13.69 8.71
CA VAL A 99 -0.47 12.28 8.73
C VAL A 99 -0.40 11.76 10.15
N THR A 100 -1.46 11.10 10.60
CA THR A 100 -1.54 10.42 11.89
C THR A 100 -1.90 8.96 11.65
N LEU A 101 -1.10 8.05 12.19
CA LEU A 101 -1.40 6.61 12.24
C LEU A 101 -1.63 6.22 13.70
N VAL A 102 -2.74 5.54 13.97
CA VAL A 102 -3.07 4.95 15.26
C VAL A 102 -3.07 3.44 15.12
N ASP A 103 -2.26 2.77 15.94
CA ASP A 103 -2.28 1.32 16.05
C ASP A 103 -3.43 0.88 16.96
N LEU A 104 -4.49 0.35 16.36
CA LEU A 104 -5.71 -0.04 17.09
C LEU A 104 -5.52 -1.32 17.91
N SER A 105 -4.41 -2.05 17.70
CA SER A 105 -4.06 -3.26 18.45
C SER A 105 -3.37 -2.99 19.78
N GLY A 106 -3.08 -1.72 20.11
CA GLY A 106 -2.44 -1.36 21.38
C GLY A 106 -0.94 -1.68 21.45
N GLY A 107 -0.24 -1.72 20.30
CA GLY A 107 1.19 -2.01 20.23
C GLY A 107 1.53 -3.48 20.00
N ASN A 108 0.53 -4.36 19.98
CA ASN A 108 0.71 -5.79 19.73
C ASN A 108 0.23 -6.14 18.30
N VAL A 109 0.93 -5.61 17.31
CA VAL A 109 0.60 -5.83 15.90
C VAL A 109 0.83 -7.30 15.54
N GLN A 110 -0.22 -7.93 15.00
CA GLN A 110 -0.29 -9.31 14.56
C GLN A 110 -1.06 -9.39 13.23
N PRO A 111 -1.06 -10.52 12.52
CA PRO A 111 -1.92 -10.69 11.35
C PRO A 111 -3.39 -10.50 11.72
N GLY A 112 -4.09 -9.64 10.99
CA GLY A 112 -5.46 -9.24 11.27
C GLY A 112 -5.61 -8.03 12.20
N SER A 113 -4.53 -7.53 12.82
CA SER A 113 -4.56 -6.26 13.56
C SER A 113 -4.99 -5.11 12.66
N GLU A 114 -5.66 -4.11 13.22
CA GLU A 114 -6.11 -2.94 12.49
C GLU A 114 -5.32 -1.69 12.86
N ILE A 115 -5.22 -0.78 11.90
CA ILE A 115 -4.70 0.58 12.08
C ILE A 115 -5.72 1.58 11.57
N SER A 116 -5.69 2.79 12.11
CA SER A 116 -6.40 3.95 11.58
C SER A 116 -5.39 4.95 11.06
N VAL A 117 -5.52 5.38 9.81
CA VAL A 117 -4.69 6.42 9.21
C VAL A 117 -5.57 7.62 8.89
N SER A 118 -5.22 8.76 9.46
CA SER A 118 -5.84 10.06 9.21
C SER A 118 -4.86 10.96 8.46
N VAL A 119 -5.35 11.60 7.41
CA VAL A 119 -4.61 12.64 6.70
C VAL A 119 -5.45 13.90 6.68
N GLU A 120 -4.81 15.02 7.00
CA GLU A 120 -5.45 16.34 6.95
C GLU A 120 -6.12 16.54 5.59
N GLU A 121 -7.36 17.05 5.60
CA GLU A 121 -8.20 17.28 4.41
C GLU A 121 -8.69 16.02 3.65
N TRP A 122 -8.12 14.84 3.89
CA TRP A 122 -8.55 13.58 3.23
C TRP A 122 -9.40 12.71 4.15
N GLY A 123 -9.33 12.93 5.46
CA GLY A 123 -10.10 12.18 6.45
C GLY A 123 -9.39 10.91 6.90
N THR A 124 -10.16 9.94 7.37
CA THR A 124 -9.67 8.76 8.07
C THR A 124 -10.03 7.47 7.33
N SER A 125 -9.10 6.52 7.32
CA SER A 125 -9.25 5.18 6.75
C SER A 125 -8.72 4.12 7.71
N THR A 126 -9.40 2.97 7.78
CA THR A 126 -8.96 1.80 8.54
C THR A 126 -8.33 0.77 7.60
N ALA A 127 -7.26 0.11 8.05
CA ALA A 127 -6.56 -0.93 7.32
C ALA A 127 -6.24 -2.13 8.20
N SER A 128 -6.16 -3.32 7.60
CA SER A 128 -5.76 -4.55 8.28
C SER A 128 -4.32 -4.93 7.95
N CYS A 129 -3.61 -5.47 8.93
CA CYS A 129 -2.20 -5.86 8.85
C CYS A 129 -2.04 -7.34 8.49
N GLY A 130 -1.01 -7.66 7.72
CA GLY A 130 -0.61 -9.03 7.39
C GLY A 130 0.90 -9.22 7.51
N LEU A 131 1.37 -10.47 7.58
CA LEU A 131 2.80 -10.80 7.60
C LEU A 131 3.48 -10.26 6.35
N SER A 132 4.58 -9.55 6.54
CA SER A 132 5.50 -9.23 5.44
C SER A 132 6.39 -10.45 5.21
N ALA A 133 6.25 -11.10 4.05
CA ALA A 133 7.13 -12.22 3.69
C ALA A 133 8.57 -11.72 3.55
N GLY A 134 9.44 -12.09 4.49
CA GLY A 134 10.87 -11.78 4.45
C GLY A 134 11.54 -12.49 3.29
N GLY A 135 11.91 -11.74 2.26
CA GLY A 135 12.66 -12.21 1.09
C GLY A 135 12.38 -11.29 -0.09
N SER A 136 13.39 -10.49 -0.47
CA SER A 136 13.47 -9.53 -1.60
C SER A 136 12.58 -9.80 -2.82
N THR A 137 11.28 -9.63 -2.65
CA THR A 137 10.25 -9.44 -3.66
C THR A 137 9.18 -8.64 -2.94
N PRO A 138 8.76 -7.47 -3.46
CA PRO A 138 7.61 -6.77 -2.90
C PRO A 138 6.46 -7.78 -2.73
N PRO A 139 5.63 -7.68 -1.68
CA PRO A 139 4.40 -8.49 -1.64
C PRO A 139 3.76 -8.34 -3.01
N VAL A 140 3.45 -9.46 -3.68
CA VAL A 140 2.69 -9.39 -4.93
C VAL A 140 1.45 -8.59 -4.56
N PRO A 141 1.31 -7.35 -5.06
CA PRO A 141 0.11 -6.58 -4.77
C PRO A 141 -1.09 -7.48 -5.08
N PRO A 142 -2.13 -7.52 -4.22
CA PRO A 142 -3.36 -8.23 -4.56
C PRO A 142 -3.65 -7.87 -6.00
N PRO A 143 -3.81 -8.85 -6.93
CA PRO A 143 -3.55 -8.66 -8.36
C PRO A 143 -3.99 -7.27 -8.71
N VAL A 144 -3.02 -6.35 -8.85
CA VAL A 144 -3.36 -4.98 -9.17
C VAL A 144 -4.09 -5.20 -10.48
N THR A 145 -5.39 -4.96 -10.47
CA THR A 145 -6.06 -4.53 -11.67
C THR A 145 -5.25 -3.30 -12.03
N GLN A 146 -4.20 -3.49 -12.83
CA GLN A 146 -3.32 -2.42 -13.26
C GLN A 146 -4.30 -1.37 -13.74
N PRO A 147 -4.36 -0.19 -13.08
CA PRO A 147 -5.42 0.75 -13.33
C PRO A 147 -5.31 1.07 -14.80
N LEU A 148 -6.28 0.58 -15.58
CA LEU A 148 -6.22 0.72 -17.01
C LEU A 148 -6.61 2.17 -17.29
N PHE A 149 -5.67 2.92 -17.83
CA PHE A 149 -5.87 4.34 -18.15
C PHE A 149 -5.61 4.56 -19.62
N CYS A 150 -6.27 5.57 -20.17
CA CYS A 150 -6.15 5.90 -21.59
C CYS A 150 -5.51 7.26 -21.75
N ASP A 151 -4.31 7.29 -22.34
CA ASP A 151 -3.57 8.52 -22.54
C ASP A 151 -3.72 9.03 -23.96
N GLY A 152 -3.75 10.35 -24.09
CA GLY A 152 -3.70 11.03 -25.37
C GLY A 152 -3.20 12.45 -25.22
N ARG A 153 -3.17 13.18 -26.34
CA ARG A 153 -2.73 14.57 -26.35
C ARG A 153 -3.59 15.41 -27.26
N MET A 154 -4.05 16.54 -26.73
CA MET A 154 -4.77 17.56 -27.48
C MET A 154 -3.80 18.36 -28.36
N THR A 155 -4.30 18.88 -29.48
CA THR A 155 -3.54 19.68 -30.45
C THR A 155 -2.98 20.96 -29.84
N ASN A 156 -3.67 21.53 -28.83
CA ASN A 156 -3.21 22.72 -28.10
C ASN A 156 -2.11 22.43 -27.06
N GLY A 157 -1.64 21.18 -26.97
CA GLY A 157 -0.48 20.76 -26.19
C GLY A 157 -0.79 20.13 -24.84
N TRP A 158 -2.05 20.15 -24.37
CA TRP A 158 -2.47 19.45 -23.16
C TRP A 158 -2.40 17.93 -23.35
N ALA A 159 -1.63 17.25 -22.52
CA ALA A 159 -1.71 15.81 -22.38
C ALA A 159 -2.89 15.45 -21.47
N TYR A 160 -3.49 14.30 -21.69
CA TYR A 160 -4.55 13.80 -20.84
C TYR A 160 -4.38 12.33 -20.50
N THR A 161 -4.88 11.96 -19.33
CA THR A 161 -5.01 10.58 -18.84
C THR A 161 -6.45 10.38 -18.39
N ALA A 162 -7.19 9.51 -19.07
CA ALA A 162 -8.54 9.14 -18.70
C ALA A 162 -8.50 7.89 -17.79
N GLU A 163 -9.06 8.02 -16.60
CA GLU A 163 -9.10 6.96 -15.59
C GLU A 163 -10.50 6.36 -15.52
N HIS A 164 -10.58 5.06 -15.24
CA HIS A 164 -11.84 4.37 -15.05
C HIS A 164 -11.89 3.56 -13.76
N THR A 165 -13.10 3.43 -13.22
CA THR A 165 -13.42 2.62 -12.05
C THR A 165 -14.57 1.69 -12.45
N ASP A 166 -14.45 0.39 -12.15
CA ASP A 166 -15.46 -0.62 -12.48
C ASP A 166 -15.93 -0.59 -13.94
N GLY A 167 -14.99 -0.42 -14.88
CA GLY A 167 -15.25 -0.36 -16.32
C GLY A 167 -15.91 0.93 -16.80
N ARG A 168 -15.95 1.99 -15.99
CA ARG A 168 -16.52 3.29 -16.35
C ARG A 168 -15.53 4.41 -16.18
N PHE A 169 -15.37 5.24 -17.19
CA PHE A 169 -14.57 6.47 -17.08
C PHE A 169 -15.20 7.42 -16.08
N THR A 170 -14.42 7.80 -15.07
CA THR A 170 -14.86 8.67 -13.96
C THR A 170 -14.09 9.98 -13.92
N GLN A 171 -12.91 10.03 -14.55
CA GLN A 171 -12.04 11.19 -14.47
C GLN A 171 -11.14 11.33 -15.70
N ILE A 172 -10.81 12.59 -16.05
CA ILE A 172 -9.68 12.93 -16.91
C ILE A 172 -8.74 13.84 -16.14
N ARG A 173 -7.45 13.53 -16.18
CA ARG A 173 -6.38 14.37 -15.66
C ARG A 173 -5.66 15.02 -16.83
N TRP A 174 -5.37 16.30 -16.68
CA TRP A 174 -4.81 17.14 -17.71
C TRP A 174 -3.48 17.71 -17.25
N GLU A 175 -2.47 17.59 -18.11
CA GLU A 175 -1.13 18.05 -17.82
C GLU A 175 -0.56 18.88 -18.97
N ARG A 176 0.09 19.98 -18.60
CA ARG A 176 0.80 20.84 -19.54
C ARG A 176 1.95 21.54 -18.82
N SER A 177 3.10 21.59 -19.47
CA SER A 177 4.28 22.28 -18.94
C SER A 177 3.96 23.73 -18.58
N GLY A 178 4.34 24.14 -17.36
CA GLY A 178 4.10 25.49 -16.85
C GLY A 178 2.66 25.78 -16.40
N GLN A 179 1.78 24.76 -16.35
CA GLN A 179 0.41 24.87 -15.86
C GLN A 179 0.20 23.88 -14.70
N PRO A 180 -0.55 24.26 -13.65
CA PRO A 180 -0.96 23.31 -12.62
C PRO A 180 -1.80 22.17 -13.22
N PRO A 181 -1.64 20.92 -12.77
CA PRO A 181 -2.49 19.82 -13.21
C PRO A 181 -3.97 20.13 -12.99
N GLN A 182 -4.81 19.79 -13.96
CA GLN A 182 -6.26 19.99 -13.87
C GLN A 182 -6.98 18.65 -13.91
N THR A 183 -8.18 18.61 -13.35
CA THR A 183 -9.00 17.42 -13.31
C THR A 183 -10.40 17.72 -13.80
N THR A 184 -10.95 16.81 -14.61
CA THR A 184 -12.35 16.79 -15.01
C THR A 184 -13.00 15.53 -14.46
N THR A 185 -14.02 15.69 -13.62
CA THR A 185 -14.91 14.60 -13.25
C THR A 185 -15.85 14.29 -14.40
N LEU A 186 -16.05 13.00 -14.68
CA LEU A 186 -16.90 12.52 -15.76
C LEU A 186 -18.15 11.83 -15.20
N THR A 187 -19.29 12.14 -15.81
CA THR A 187 -20.57 11.47 -15.56
C THR A 187 -21.02 10.79 -16.85
N ARG A 188 -21.47 9.53 -16.75
CA ARG A 188 -22.02 8.81 -17.90
C ARG A 188 -23.30 9.51 -18.38
N SER A 189 -23.29 9.95 -19.63
CA SER A 189 -24.41 10.68 -20.26
C SER A 189 -25.29 9.80 -21.13
N GLY A 190 -24.78 8.67 -21.64
CA GLY A 190 -25.54 7.78 -22.51
C GLY A 190 -24.67 6.93 -23.42
N THR A 191 -25.17 6.62 -24.62
CA THR A 191 -24.44 5.95 -25.70
C THR A 191 -24.66 6.71 -27.01
N ASN A 192 -23.70 6.69 -27.93
CA ASN A 192 -23.87 7.23 -29.28
C ASN A 192 -24.61 6.23 -30.18
N VAL A 193 -24.84 6.61 -31.45
CA VAL A 193 -25.51 5.75 -32.45
C VAL A 193 -24.74 4.47 -32.80
N GLN A 194 -23.45 4.39 -32.44
CA GLN A 194 -22.60 3.20 -32.60
C GLN A 194 -22.60 2.32 -31.34
N GLY A 195 -23.43 2.64 -30.32
CA GLY A 195 -23.49 1.94 -29.05
C GLY A 195 -22.35 2.25 -28.09
N GLN A 196 -21.47 3.20 -28.43
CA GLN A 196 -20.31 3.56 -27.61
C GLN A 196 -20.74 4.42 -26.42
N PRO A 197 -20.34 4.09 -25.18
CA PRO A 197 -20.62 4.93 -24.01
C PRO A 197 -20.07 6.35 -24.16
N ILE A 198 -20.89 7.33 -23.79
CA ILE A 198 -20.52 8.75 -23.71
C ILE A 198 -20.47 9.18 -22.25
N TYR A 199 -19.40 9.88 -21.89
CA TYR A 199 -19.20 10.52 -20.61
C TYR A 199 -19.02 12.02 -20.81
N ARG A 200 -19.56 12.83 -19.90
CA ARG A 200 -19.50 14.29 -19.95
C ARG A 200 -18.95 14.87 -18.67
N GLY A 201 -18.23 15.97 -18.80
CA GLY A 201 -17.71 16.76 -17.68
C GLY A 201 -17.40 18.18 -18.14
N ALA A 202 -16.67 18.92 -17.29
CA ALA A 202 -16.17 20.24 -17.61
C ALA A 202 -14.69 20.38 -17.20
N PHE A 203 -13.90 21.02 -18.04
CA PHE A 203 -12.56 21.46 -17.72
C PHE A 203 -12.65 22.85 -17.08
N GLN A 204 -12.03 23.03 -15.92
CA GLN A 204 -12.05 24.28 -15.14
C GLN A 204 -13.47 24.85 -14.93
N ALA A 205 -14.46 23.96 -14.77
CA ALA A 205 -15.88 24.27 -14.57
C ALA A 205 -16.58 25.04 -15.72
N ALA A 206 -15.90 25.35 -16.84
CA ALA A 206 -16.46 26.20 -17.89
C ALA A 206 -16.42 25.57 -19.29
N THR A 207 -15.42 24.75 -19.60
CA THR A 207 -15.24 24.22 -20.96
C THR A 207 -15.78 22.80 -21.03
N ALA A 208 -16.76 22.53 -21.90
CA ALA A 208 -17.38 21.21 -21.95
C ALA A 208 -16.38 20.13 -22.42
N VAL A 209 -16.41 18.98 -21.74
CA VAL A 209 -15.60 17.80 -22.06
C VAL A 209 -16.52 16.63 -22.38
N THR A 210 -16.24 15.93 -23.46
CA THR A 210 -16.90 14.69 -23.86
C THR A 210 -15.87 13.60 -24.04
N LEU A 211 -16.05 12.45 -23.40
CA LEU A 211 -15.28 11.24 -23.66
C LEU A 211 -16.19 10.19 -24.28
N VAL A 212 -15.75 9.62 -25.40
CA VAL A 212 -16.39 8.46 -26.04
C VAL A 212 -15.48 7.25 -25.85
N ASP A 213 -16.03 6.21 -25.24
CA ASP A 213 -15.38 4.92 -25.11
C ASP A 213 -15.54 4.13 -26.42
N LEU A 214 -14.47 4.05 -27.22
CA LEU A 214 -14.51 3.39 -28.52
C LEU A 214 -14.51 1.87 -28.41
N SER A 215 -14.34 1.31 -27.21
CA SER A 215 -14.42 -0.13 -26.95
C SER A 215 -15.85 -0.64 -26.73
N GLY A 216 -16.83 0.27 -26.66
CA GLY A 216 -18.23 -0.12 -26.46
C GLY A 216 -18.57 -0.52 -25.01
N GLY A 217 -17.81 -0.05 -24.02
CA GLY A 217 -18.02 -0.38 -22.60
C GLY A 217 -17.16 -1.53 -22.10
N ASN A 218 -16.27 -2.08 -22.93
CA ASN A 218 -15.36 -3.16 -22.57
C ASN A 218 -13.91 -2.68 -22.65
N VAL A 219 -13.53 -1.79 -21.74
CA VAL A 219 -12.19 -1.19 -21.71
C VAL A 219 -11.17 -2.26 -21.32
N GLN A 220 -10.18 -2.49 -22.18
CA GLN A 220 -9.07 -3.41 -22.00
C GLN A 220 -7.77 -2.78 -22.54
N PRO A 221 -6.58 -3.28 -22.19
CA PRO A 221 -5.34 -2.84 -22.81
C PRO A 221 -5.44 -2.88 -24.35
N GLY A 222 -5.03 -1.80 -25.02
CA GLY A 222 -5.16 -1.63 -26.46
C GLY A 222 -6.48 -1.01 -26.94
N SER A 223 -7.50 -0.91 -26.08
CA SER A 223 -8.71 -0.12 -26.34
C SER A 223 -8.39 1.34 -26.63
N ALA A 224 -9.35 2.06 -27.19
CA ALA A 224 -9.20 3.46 -27.53
C ALA A 224 -10.35 4.30 -26.98
N VAL A 225 -10.05 5.56 -26.73
CA VAL A 225 -11.04 6.60 -26.39
C VAL A 225 -10.91 7.75 -27.39
N SER A 226 -11.98 8.53 -27.50
CA SER A 226 -11.96 9.84 -28.16
C SER A 226 -12.40 10.89 -27.15
N VAL A 227 -11.52 11.83 -26.83
CA VAL A 227 -11.82 12.93 -25.93
C VAL A 227 -11.98 14.20 -26.75
N GLY A 228 -13.14 14.84 -26.61
CA GLY A 228 -13.48 16.11 -27.21
C GLY A 228 -13.56 17.18 -26.13
N VAL A 229 -12.90 18.30 -26.35
CA VAL A 229 -13.03 19.48 -25.50
C VAL A 229 -13.52 20.61 -26.37
N GLU A 230 -14.53 21.32 -25.87
CA GLU A 230 -15.06 22.51 -26.50
C GLU A 230 -13.92 23.47 -26.86
N GLU A 231 -13.95 24.00 -28.09
CA GLU A 231 -12.92 24.90 -28.65
C GLU A 231 -11.53 24.28 -28.92
N TRP A 232 -11.19 23.12 -28.35
CA TRP A 232 -9.88 22.49 -28.57
C TRP A 232 -9.93 21.35 -29.59
N GLY A 233 -11.14 20.84 -29.87
CA GLY A 233 -11.38 19.75 -30.80
C GLY A 233 -11.27 18.37 -30.15
N TRP A 234 -10.98 17.36 -30.97
CA TRP A 234 -10.97 15.95 -30.57
C TRP A 234 -9.58 15.35 -30.66
N ALA A 235 -9.24 14.51 -29.68
CA ALA A 235 -8.01 13.74 -29.68
C ALA A 235 -8.26 12.28 -29.28
N ARG A 236 -7.59 11.36 -29.97
CA ARG A 236 -7.59 9.94 -29.62
C ARG A 236 -6.63 9.63 -28.48
N GLY A 237 -7.03 8.67 -27.66
CA GLY A 237 -6.21 8.10 -26.61
C GLY A 237 -6.20 6.58 -26.68
N ARG A 238 -5.13 5.97 -26.16
CA ARG A 238 -4.96 4.52 -26.11
C ARG A 238 -4.87 4.05 -24.67
N CYS A 239 -5.63 3.00 -24.37
CA CYS A 239 -5.70 2.40 -23.05
C CYS A 239 -4.53 1.44 -22.84
N ARG A 240 -3.84 1.57 -21.72
CA ARG A 240 -2.69 0.76 -21.32
C ARG A 240 -2.74 0.48 -19.82
N SER A 241 -2.08 -0.60 -19.45
CA SER A 241 -1.94 -1.07 -18.08
C SER A 241 -0.58 -0.69 -17.49
#